data_AF-A0A8H7ES61-F1
#
_entry.id   AF-A0A8H7ES61-F1
#
_cell.length_a   1.000
_cell.length_b   1.000
_cell.length_c   1.000
_cell.angle_alpha   90.00
_cell.angle_beta   90.00
_cell.angle_gamma   90.00
#
_symmetry.space_group_name_H-M   'P 1'
#
loop_
_entity.id
_entity.type
_entity.pdbx_description
1 polymer ?
#
loop_
_entity_poly.entity_id
_entity_poly.type
_entity_poly.pdbx_seq_one_letter_code
_entity_poly.pdbx_strand_id
1 'polypeptide(L)'
;MLDILGRNEPEQFVGQDTFDITLNPVRKQLRRCTLSNEEQTIQVMVVWGVFVSNRAQTWLENRRLFAGFITVYVRGSVIPQWQRFWGVLSATQLALFDFEYKETRPVVHVVPLRKLTSAFHPSMADDERQVDVGPLGLALQFSEAGKDAPCSNFECRMYVLPDSSETAQYWMEALTYGISLLREFHHSGLDSGIPLKLLW
;
A
#
# COMPACT_ATOMS: atom_id res chain seq x y z
N MET A 1 7.60 -30.47 39.78
CA MET A 1 6.50 -30.34 38.78
C MET A 1 6.76 -29.03 38.05
N LEU A 2 7.46 -28.92 36.92
CA LEU A 2 7.98 -29.86 35.93
C LEU A 2 9.51 -29.70 35.80
N ASP A 3 10.24 -30.82 35.73
CA ASP A 3 11.66 -30.84 35.37
C ASP A 3 11.81 -30.71 33.85
N ILE A 4 12.29 -29.56 33.37
CA ILE A 4 12.85 -29.45 32.02
C ILE A 4 14.36 -29.42 32.20
N LEU A 5 14.93 -30.62 32.36
CA LEU A 5 16.36 -30.83 32.18
C LEU A 5 16.65 -30.71 30.68
N GLY A 6 16.94 -29.50 30.23
CA GLY A 6 17.64 -29.28 28.97
C GLY A 6 19.02 -29.92 29.11
N ARG A 7 19.14 -31.17 28.66
CA ARG A 7 20.45 -31.78 28.45
C ARG A 7 21.20 -30.87 27.46
N ASN A 8 22.28 -30.25 27.92
CA ASN A 8 23.35 -29.80 27.06
C ASN A 8 24.02 -31.04 26.46
N GLU A 9 23.33 -31.75 25.57
CA GLU A 9 24.00 -32.70 24.70
C GLU A 9 24.92 -31.88 23.79
N PRO A 10 26.23 -32.22 23.70
CA PRO A 10 27.14 -31.49 22.85
C PRO A 10 26.60 -31.54 21.42
N GLU A 11 26.58 -30.39 20.73
CA GLU A 11 26.19 -30.31 19.32
C GLU A 11 26.98 -31.35 18.52
N GLN A 12 26.32 -32.45 18.15
CA GLN A 12 26.95 -33.56 17.46
C GLN A 12 26.94 -33.26 15.96
N PHE A 13 28.12 -33.16 15.37
CA PHE A 13 28.25 -33.00 13.92
C PHE A 13 27.88 -34.32 13.22
N VAL A 14 26.78 -34.31 12.47
CA VAL A 14 26.25 -35.50 11.77
C VAL A 14 26.76 -35.59 10.33
N GLY A 15 27.33 -34.52 9.79
CA GLY A 15 27.86 -34.46 8.43
C GLY A 15 27.75 -33.06 7.83
N GLN A 16 28.41 -32.85 6.69
CA GLN A 16 28.38 -31.61 5.92
C GLN A 16 28.06 -31.94 4.47
N ASP A 17 27.06 -31.27 3.92
CA ASP A 17 26.74 -31.29 2.49
C ASP A 17 26.82 -29.87 1.95
N THR A 18 27.64 -29.66 0.93
CA THR A 18 27.84 -28.35 0.30
C THR A 18 27.24 -28.41 -1.09
N PHE A 19 26.39 -27.43 -1.41
CA PHE A 19 25.83 -27.29 -2.74
C PHE A 19 25.79 -25.83 -3.16
N ASP A 20 26.06 -25.61 -4.44
CA ASP A 20 26.05 -24.29 -5.03
C ASP A 20 24.62 -23.84 -5.31
N ILE A 21 24.22 -22.73 -4.70
CA ILE A 21 22.95 -22.07 -5.00
C ILE A 21 23.24 -20.92 -5.95
N THR A 22 22.84 -21.07 -7.20
CA THR A 22 22.78 -19.92 -8.10
C THR A 22 21.56 -19.08 -7.76
N LEU A 23 21.76 -17.85 -7.27
CA LEU A 23 20.69 -16.89 -6.97
C LEU A 23 20.10 -16.30 -8.26
N ASN A 24 19.54 -17.16 -9.11
CA ASN A 24 18.77 -16.76 -10.28
C ASN A 24 17.28 -16.72 -9.92
N PRO A 25 16.44 -15.97 -10.65
CA PRO A 25 14.99 -16.06 -10.54
C PRO A 25 14.47 -17.42 -11.01
N VAL A 26 14.62 -18.44 -10.16
CA VAL A 26 14.14 -19.81 -10.38
C VAL A 26 12.88 -20.06 -9.55
N ARG A 27 11.96 -20.84 -10.13
CA ARG A 27 10.82 -21.40 -9.40
C ARG A 27 11.30 -22.17 -8.17
N LYS A 28 10.51 -22.17 -7.10
CA LYS A 28 10.74 -22.90 -5.85
C LYS A 28 11.38 -24.28 -6.13
N GLN A 29 12.62 -24.45 -5.69
CA GLN A 29 13.37 -25.68 -5.77
C GLN A 29 13.37 -26.38 -4.41
N LEU A 30 13.34 -27.70 -4.45
CA LEU A 30 13.35 -28.56 -3.28
C LEU A 30 14.42 -29.62 -3.51
N ARG A 31 15.33 -29.76 -2.55
CA ARG A 31 16.31 -30.83 -2.52
C ARG A 31 16.26 -31.52 -1.18
N ARG A 32 16.27 -32.85 -1.24
CA ARG A 32 16.41 -33.70 -0.07
C ARG A 32 17.88 -34.11 0.00
N CYS A 33 18.53 -33.75 1.09
CA CYS A 33 19.87 -34.17 1.43
C CYS A 33 19.76 -35.24 2.52
N THR A 34 20.52 -36.32 2.38
CA THR A 34 20.61 -37.34 3.44
C THR A 34 21.96 -37.17 4.08
N LEU A 35 21.96 -36.79 5.35
CA LEU A 35 23.15 -36.73 6.18
C LEU A 35 23.21 -38.06 6.94
N SER A 36 24.34 -38.74 6.89
CA SER A 36 24.52 -40.02 7.56
C SER A 36 25.78 -39.98 8.41
N ASN A 37 25.65 -40.39 9.66
CA ASN A 37 26.77 -40.79 10.50
C ASN A 37 26.70 -42.31 10.75
N GLU A 38 27.73 -42.90 11.36
CA GLU A 38 27.85 -44.34 11.61
C GLU A 38 26.65 -44.93 12.38
N GLU A 39 25.92 -44.11 13.16
CA GLU A 39 24.79 -44.55 13.99
C GLU A 39 23.41 -44.04 13.54
N GLN A 40 23.33 -42.99 12.72
CA GLN A 40 22.06 -42.34 12.36
C GLN A 40 22.05 -41.75 10.96
N THR A 41 20.89 -41.84 10.30
CA THR A 41 20.61 -41.16 9.02
C THR A 41 19.53 -40.10 9.23
N ILE A 42 19.84 -38.86 8.89
CA ILE A 42 18.96 -37.70 8.97
C ILE A 42 18.64 -37.22 7.55
N GLN A 43 17.36 -37.05 7.23
CA GLN A 43 16.96 -36.42 5.98
C GLN A 43 16.67 -34.93 6.22
N VAL A 44 17.44 -34.08 5.55
CA VAL A 44 17.26 -32.63 5.55
C VAL A 44 16.59 -32.22 4.25
N MET A 45 15.51 -31.44 4.34
CA MET A 45 14.83 -30.88 3.18
C MET A 45 15.17 -29.40 3.05
N VAL A 46 15.95 -29.06 2.03
CA VAL A 46 16.31 -27.68 1.71
C VAL A 46 15.36 -27.17 0.63
N VAL A 47 14.74 -26.02 0.89
CA VAL A 47 13.85 -25.33 -0.05
C VAL A 47 14.39 -23.94 -0.31
N TRP A 48 14.64 -23.60 -1.58
CA TRP A 48 15.10 -22.27 -1.98
C TRP A 48 14.43 -21.80 -3.27
N GLY A 49 14.46 -20.50 -3.54
CA GLY A 49 13.88 -19.90 -4.74
C GLY A 49 13.68 -18.40 -4.54
N VAL A 50 13.15 -17.72 -5.56
CA VAL A 50 12.77 -16.31 -5.42
C VAL A 50 11.41 -16.21 -4.76
N PHE A 51 11.40 -15.63 -3.56
CA PHE A 51 10.20 -15.28 -2.84
C PHE A 51 9.88 -13.81 -3.13
N VAL A 52 8.84 -13.58 -3.93
CA VAL A 52 8.27 -12.24 -4.05
C VAL A 52 7.47 -12.00 -2.76
N SER A 53 7.83 -10.96 -2.01
CA SER A 53 7.10 -10.62 -0.79
C SER A 53 5.63 -10.32 -1.12
N ASN A 54 4.71 -10.59 -0.17
CA ASN A 54 3.29 -10.24 -0.36
C ASN A 54 3.12 -8.74 -0.69
N ARG A 55 3.97 -7.89 -0.12
CA ARG A 55 4.00 -6.45 -0.42
C ARG A 55 4.37 -6.17 -1.88
N ALA A 56 5.41 -6.83 -2.40
CA ALA A 56 5.78 -6.74 -3.80
C ALA A 56 4.70 -7.31 -4.74
N GLN A 57 4.04 -8.42 -4.37
CA GLN A 57 2.90 -8.95 -5.13
C GLN A 57 1.72 -7.97 -5.16
N THR A 58 1.36 -7.41 -4.00
CA THR A 58 0.31 -6.39 -3.86
C THR A 58 0.57 -5.20 -4.79
N TRP A 59 1.83 -4.74 -4.85
CA TRP A 59 2.26 -3.67 -5.73
C TRP A 59 2.22 -4.07 -7.21
N LEU A 60 2.83 -5.19 -7.59
CA LEU A 60 2.92 -5.67 -8.98
C LEU A 60 1.56 -5.98 -9.60
N GLU A 61 0.65 -6.57 -8.84
CA GLU A 61 -0.71 -6.89 -9.28
C GLU A 61 -1.66 -5.68 -9.19
N ASN A 62 -1.18 -4.54 -8.70
CA ASN A 62 -2.00 -3.38 -8.35
C ASN A 62 -3.25 -3.79 -7.56
N ARG A 63 -3.05 -4.62 -6.54
CA ARG A 63 -4.15 -5.24 -5.80
C ARG A 63 -4.97 -4.18 -5.08
N ARG A 64 -6.29 -4.39 -5.01
CA ARG A 64 -7.22 -3.58 -4.22
C ARG A 64 -6.83 -3.64 -2.74
N LEU A 65 -6.63 -2.47 -2.15
CA LEU A 65 -6.37 -2.28 -0.73
C LEU A 65 -7.67 -2.09 0.03
N PHE A 66 -8.58 -1.26 -0.49
CA PHE A 66 -9.86 -0.98 0.14
C PHE A 66 -10.88 -0.46 -0.89
N ALA A 67 -12.17 -0.64 -0.61
CA ALA A 67 -13.25 -0.02 -1.37
C ALA A 67 -14.41 0.36 -0.45
N GLY A 68 -14.98 1.53 -0.68
CA GLY A 68 -16.04 2.08 0.16
C GLY A 68 -16.56 3.41 -0.36
N PHE A 69 -17.59 3.93 0.29
CA PHE A 69 -18.05 5.28 0.01
C PHE A 69 -17.04 6.30 0.53
N ILE A 70 -16.84 7.35 -0.26
CA ILE A 70 -15.98 8.48 0.10
C ILE A 70 -16.53 9.74 -0.56
N THR A 71 -16.62 10.81 0.21
CA THR A 71 -17.05 12.11 -0.28
C THR A 71 -15.82 12.99 -0.48
N VAL A 72 -15.67 13.61 -1.64
CA VAL A 72 -14.48 14.36 -2.02
C VAL A 72 -14.85 15.83 -2.21
N TYR A 73 -14.01 16.74 -1.72
CA TYR A 73 -14.17 18.15 -2.00
C TYR A 73 -13.61 18.45 -3.40
N VAL A 74 -14.51 18.74 -4.34
CA VAL A 74 -14.17 18.95 -5.76
C VAL A 74 -14.27 20.44 -6.08
N ARG A 75 -13.24 20.99 -6.73
CA ARG A 75 -13.32 22.32 -7.35
C ARG A 75 -14.31 22.25 -8.52
N GLY A 76 -15.52 22.80 -8.30
CA GLY A 76 -16.50 23.02 -9.36
C GLY A 76 -16.06 24.16 -10.30
N SER A 77 -16.79 24.33 -11.40
CA SER A 77 -16.52 25.42 -12.37
C SER A 77 -16.84 26.81 -11.82
N VAL A 78 -17.70 26.90 -10.80
CA VAL A 78 -18.14 28.18 -10.20
C VAL A 78 -17.97 28.15 -8.68
N ILE A 79 -18.40 27.07 -8.02
CA ILE A 79 -18.33 26.90 -6.57
C ILE A 79 -17.82 25.49 -6.25
N PRO A 80 -16.85 25.33 -5.33
CA PRO A 80 -16.45 24.02 -4.83
C PRO A 80 -17.62 23.29 -4.15
N GLN A 81 -17.65 21.96 -4.26
CA GLN A 81 -18.71 21.16 -3.65
C GLN A 81 -18.19 19.80 -3.17
N TRP A 82 -18.87 19.27 -2.16
CA TRP A 82 -18.69 17.89 -1.72
C TRP A 82 -19.44 16.95 -2.66
N GLN A 83 -18.71 16.02 -3.29
CA GLN A 83 -19.28 15.03 -4.18
C GLN A 83 -18.97 13.62 -3.67
N ARG A 84 -20.02 12.80 -3.54
CA ARG A 84 -19.91 11.42 -3.06
C ARG A 84 -19.58 10.46 -4.21
N PHE A 85 -18.67 9.53 -3.94
CA PHE A 85 -18.22 8.50 -4.88
C PHE A 85 -18.21 7.11 -4.22
N TRP A 86 -18.20 6.08 -5.05
CA TRP A 86 -17.67 4.77 -4.67
C TRP A 86 -16.16 4.76 -4.97
N GLY A 87 -15.34 4.78 -3.93
CA GLY A 87 -13.88 4.79 -4.04
C GLY A 87 -13.32 3.38 -4.02
N VAL A 88 -12.37 3.10 -4.91
CA VAL A 88 -11.57 1.88 -4.92
C VAL A 88 -10.09 2.25 -4.86
N LEU A 89 -9.47 1.99 -3.72
CA LEU A 89 -8.03 2.15 -3.52
C LEU A 89 -7.30 0.89 -3.94
N SER A 90 -6.34 1.05 -4.85
CA SER A 90 -5.39 0.01 -5.24
C SER A 90 -3.97 0.48 -4.92
N ALA A 91 -2.97 -0.39 -5.07
CA ALA A 91 -1.59 -0.06 -4.73
C ALA A 91 -1.07 1.21 -5.43
N THR A 92 -1.47 1.47 -6.68
CA THR A 92 -0.94 2.58 -7.49
C THR A 92 -1.90 3.74 -7.72
N GLN A 93 -3.20 3.57 -7.46
CA GLN A 93 -4.23 4.55 -7.80
C GLN A 93 -5.45 4.48 -6.88
N LEU A 94 -6.14 5.60 -6.75
CA LEU A 94 -7.50 5.70 -6.21
C LEU A 94 -8.46 5.95 -7.38
N ALA A 95 -9.35 5.01 -7.65
CA ALA A 95 -10.41 5.14 -8.65
C ALA A 95 -11.71 5.59 -7.97
N LEU A 96 -12.34 6.64 -8.51
CA LEU A 96 -13.61 7.18 -8.05
C LEU A 96 -14.69 6.87 -9.09
N PHE A 97 -15.67 6.09 -8.68
CA PHE A 97 -16.83 5.71 -9.47
C PHE A 97 -18.06 6.47 -9.00
N ASP A 98 -19.08 6.49 -9.85
CA ASP A 98 -20.41 6.94 -9.48
C ASP A 98 -20.91 6.19 -8.22
N PHE A 99 -21.53 6.91 -7.28
CA PHE A 99 -21.92 6.32 -6.00
C PHE A 99 -23.14 5.38 -6.12
N GLU A 100 -24.03 5.58 -7.09
CA GLU A 100 -25.21 4.74 -7.32
C GLU A 100 -24.81 3.46 -8.05
N TYR A 101 -24.07 3.62 -9.15
CA TYR A 101 -23.76 2.51 -10.05
C TYR A 101 -22.43 1.81 -9.74
N LYS A 102 -21.57 2.41 -8.90
CA LYS A 102 -20.28 1.84 -8.47
C LYS A 102 -19.44 1.38 -9.67
N GLU A 103 -18.83 0.21 -9.57
CA GLU A 103 -17.96 -0.38 -10.60
C GLU A 103 -18.72 -0.91 -11.83
N THR A 104 -20.06 -0.82 -11.88
CA THR A 104 -20.84 -1.25 -13.06
C THR A 104 -20.79 -0.23 -14.21
N ARG A 105 -20.32 0.99 -13.93
CA ARG A 105 -20.07 2.04 -14.92
C ARG A 105 -18.58 2.37 -15.00
N PRO A 106 -18.13 3.01 -16.09
CA PRO A 106 -16.77 3.49 -16.21
C PRO A 106 -16.37 4.38 -15.03
N VAL A 107 -15.08 4.32 -14.67
CA VAL A 107 -14.50 5.18 -13.65
C VAL A 107 -14.71 6.64 -14.01
N VAL A 108 -15.09 7.44 -13.01
CA VAL A 108 -15.33 8.88 -13.18
C VAL A 108 -14.02 9.63 -13.09
N HIS A 109 -13.21 9.36 -12.05
CA HIS A 109 -11.87 9.92 -11.87
C HIS A 109 -10.85 8.88 -11.44
N VAL A 110 -9.62 9.01 -11.93
CA VAL A 110 -8.48 8.21 -11.47
C VAL A 110 -7.46 9.16 -10.87
N VAL A 111 -7.10 8.94 -9.60
CA VAL A 111 -6.08 9.69 -8.87
C VAL A 111 -4.84 8.81 -8.74
N PRO A 112 -3.76 9.06 -9.50
CA PRO A 112 -2.51 8.34 -9.35
C PRO A 112 -1.90 8.60 -7.97
N LEU A 113 -1.53 7.54 -7.24
CA LEU A 113 -0.94 7.68 -5.90
C LEU A 113 0.56 7.93 -5.93
N ARG A 114 1.21 7.89 -7.10
CA ARG A 114 2.69 8.02 -7.22
C ARG A 114 3.28 9.28 -6.60
N LYS A 115 2.45 10.30 -6.39
CA LYS A 115 2.84 11.59 -5.79
C LYS A 115 2.25 11.79 -4.40
N LEU A 116 1.47 10.82 -3.90
CA LEU A 116 0.87 10.88 -2.57
C LEU A 116 1.98 10.71 -1.52
N THR A 117 2.18 11.73 -0.69
CA THR A 117 3.26 11.75 0.31
C THR A 117 2.74 11.41 1.71
N SER A 118 1.52 11.83 2.04
CA SER A 118 0.87 11.57 3.32
C SER A 118 -0.66 11.59 3.25
N ALA A 119 -1.29 10.92 4.21
CA ALA A 119 -2.71 11.03 4.54
C ALA A 119 -2.83 11.30 6.04
N PHE A 120 -3.64 12.27 6.45
CA PHE A 120 -3.76 12.68 7.85
C PHE A 120 -5.09 13.38 8.15
N HIS A 121 -5.47 13.44 9.42
CA HIS A 121 -6.55 14.32 9.88
C HIS A 121 -6.02 15.76 9.94
N PRO A 122 -6.58 16.72 9.20
CA PRO A 122 -6.10 18.10 9.23
C PRO A 122 -6.33 18.72 10.61
N SER A 123 -5.34 19.47 11.10
CA SER A 123 -5.44 20.22 12.34
C SER A 123 -6.32 21.45 12.13
N MET A 124 -7.28 21.68 13.02
CA MET A 124 -8.11 22.91 13.01
C MET A 124 -7.32 24.19 13.32
N ALA A 125 -6.04 24.06 13.71
CA ALA A 125 -5.25 25.13 14.29
C ALA A 125 -4.31 25.85 13.30
N ASP A 126 -4.06 25.28 12.10
CA ASP A 126 -2.85 25.65 11.35
C ASP A 126 -3.05 26.51 10.09
N ASP A 127 -4.25 26.73 9.56
CA ASP A 127 -4.39 27.63 8.41
C ASP A 127 -5.83 28.04 8.10
N GLU A 128 -6.10 29.34 7.95
CA GLU A 128 -7.39 29.88 7.48
C GLU A 128 -7.75 29.42 6.04
N ARG A 129 -6.77 28.86 5.32
CA ARG A 129 -6.93 28.36 3.95
C ARG A 129 -7.34 26.88 3.87
N GLN A 130 -7.41 26.17 5.00
CA GLN A 130 -7.81 24.77 5.00
C GLN A 130 -9.32 24.64 4.89
N VAL A 131 -9.76 23.67 4.08
CA VAL A 131 -11.17 23.28 4.03
C VAL A 131 -11.52 22.61 5.36
N ASP A 132 -12.56 23.10 6.03
CA ASP A 132 -13.12 22.40 7.19
C ASP A 132 -13.77 21.09 6.71
N VAL A 133 -13.11 19.99 7.03
CA VAL A 133 -13.54 18.63 6.68
C VAL A 133 -14.18 17.90 7.86
N GLY A 134 -14.40 18.59 8.98
CA GLY A 134 -14.94 18.02 10.20
C GLY A 134 -14.04 16.94 10.84
N PRO A 135 -14.53 16.27 11.90
CA PRO A 135 -13.73 15.37 12.72
C PRO A 135 -13.35 14.05 12.04
N LEU A 136 -14.09 13.65 10.99
CA LEU A 136 -13.84 12.42 10.24
C LEU A 136 -13.01 12.66 8.99
N GLY A 137 -12.86 13.91 8.58
CA GLY A 137 -12.22 14.26 7.33
C GLY A 137 -10.73 13.95 7.32
N LEU A 138 -10.25 13.64 6.13
CA LEU A 138 -8.86 13.34 5.84
C LEU A 138 -8.35 14.31 4.77
N ALA A 139 -7.10 14.71 4.90
CA ALA A 139 -6.34 15.41 3.88
C ALA A 139 -5.32 14.45 3.27
N LEU A 140 -5.31 14.36 1.94
CA LEU A 140 -4.32 13.61 1.17
C LEU A 140 -3.36 14.61 0.54
N GLN A 141 -2.10 14.59 0.96
CA GLN A 141 -1.08 15.51 0.46
C GLN A 141 -0.31 14.87 -0.69
N PHE A 142 -0.19 15.61 -1.79
CA PHE A 142 0.64 15.24 -2.91
C PHE A 142 1.89 16.14 -3.00
N SER A 143 2.98 15.64 -3.54
CA SER A 143 4.24 16.39 -3.71
C SER A 143 4.16 17.46 -4.80
N GLU A 144 3.37 17.22 -5.85
CA GLU A 144 3.12 18.15 -6.96
C GLU A 144 1.91 17.67 -7.77
N ALA A 145 1.18 18.59 -8.41
CA ALA A 145 -0.03 18.27 -9.19
C ALA A 145 0.29 17.78 -10.62
N GLY A 146 1.46 18.16 -11.17
CA GLY A 146 1.87 17.90 -12.56
C GLY A 146 2.76 19.02 -13.11
N LYS A 147 3.36 18.83 -14.30
CA LYS A 147 4.27 19.81 -14.91
C LYS A 147 3.62 21.16 -15.27
N ASP A 148 2.30 21.19 -15.43
CA ASP A 148 1.55 22.37 -15.89
C ASP A 148 0.71 23.02 -14.78
N ALA A 149 0.87 22.60 -13.52
CA ALA A 149 0.07 23.09 -12.41
C ALA A 149 0.96 23.91 -11.46
N PRO A 150 0.78 25.24 -11.41
CA PRO A 150 1.44 26.07 -10.41
C PRO A 150 0.78 25.76 -9.08
N CYS A 151 1.30 24.79 -8.36
CA CYS A 151 0.84 24.48 -7.01
C CYS A 151 1.93 24.87 -6.01
N SER A 152 1.66 25.91 -5.21
CA SER A 152 2.42 26.15 -3.97
C SER A 152 2.26 24.97 -3.00
N ASN A 153 3.12 24.86 -1.98
CA ASN A 153 3.24 23.67 -1.11
C ASN A 153 1.91 23.15 -0.49
N PHE A 154 0.89 23.99 -0.39
CA PHE A 154 -0.44 23.64 0.12
C PHE A 154 -1.48 23.31 -0.97
N GLU A 155 -1.22 23.68 -2.23
CA GLU A 155 -2.17 23.61 -3.37
C GLU A 155 -2.29 22.21 -4.01
N CYS A 156 -1.76 21.19 -3.34
CA CYS A 156 -1.77 19.79 -3.78
C CYS A 156 -2.46 18.90 -2.75
N ARG A 157 -3.55 19.37 -2.12
CA ARG A 157 -4.31 18.55 -1.17
C ARG A 157 -5.63 18.08 -1.74
N MET A 158 -5.94 16.80 -1.56
CA MET A 158 -7.29 16.31 -1.79
C MET A 158 -7.96 16.12 -0.43
N TYR A 159 -9.09 16.77 -0.23
CA TYR A 159 -9.89 16.65 0.98
C TYR A 159 -11.00 15.63 0.80
N VAL A 160 -11.07 14.68 1.73
CA VAL A 160 -12.03 13.58 1.67
C VAL A 160 -12.74 13.38 3.00
N LEU A 161 -14.00 12.96 2.93
CA LEU A 161 -14.89 12.74 4.05
C LEU A 161 -15.51 11.33 3.94
N PRO A 162 -15.03 10.38 4.76
CA PRO A 162 -15.67 9.08 4.96
C PRO A 162 -17.04 9.20 5.65
N ASP A 163 -17.91 8.20 5.48
CA ASP A 163 -19.29 8.24 6.00
C ASP A 163 -19.37 8.03 7.53
N SER A 164 -18.36 7.39 8.14
CA SER A 164 -18.34 7.02 9.55
C SER A 164 -16.93 7.02 10.13
N SER A 165 -16.80 7.00 11.46
CA SER A 165 -15.51 6.85 12.14
C SER A 165 -14.80 5.55 11.78
N GLU A 166 -15.55 4.44 11.72
CA GLU A 166 -15.04 3.14 11.32
C GLU A 166 -14.49 3.17 9.88
N THR A 167 -15.26 3.71 8.93
CA THR A 167 -14.80 3.81 7.54
C THR A 167 -13.64 4.80 7.39
N ALA A 168 -13.58 5.86 8.19
CA ALA A 168 -12.45 6.78 8.23
C ALA A 168 -11.16 6.09 8.66
N GLN A 169 -11.23 5.24 9.69
CA GLN A 169 -10.10 4.44 10.11
C GLN A 169 -9.63 3.48 9.01
N TYR A 170 -10.55 2.74 8.37
CA TYR A 170 -10.18 1.84 7.26
C TYR A 170 -9.55 2.58 6.08
N TRP A 171 -10.09 3.74 5.71
CA TRP A 171 -9.50 4.59 4.68
C TRP A 171 -8.09 5.05 5.07
N MET A 172 -7.90 5.55 6.31
CA MET A 172 -6.60 6.00 6.81
C MET A 172 -5.56 4.88 6.80
N GLU A 173 -5.91 3.70 7.30
CA GLU A 173 -5.02 2.53 7.34
C GLU A 173 -4.64 2.09 5.92
N ALA A 174 -5.61 2.00 5.01
CA ALA A 174 -5.37 1.58 3.64
C ALA A 174 -4.52 2.59 2.85
N LEU A 175 -4.77 3.90 3.02
CA LEU A 175 -3.98 4.97 2.42
C LEU A 175 -2.54 4.98 2.95
N THR A 176 -2.38 4.87 4.27
CA THR A 176 -1.05 4.80 4.91
C THR A 176 -0.27 3.58 4.44
N TYR A 177 -0.94 2.43 4.32
CA TYR A 177 -0.34 1.22 3.76
C TYR A 177 0.06 1.41 2.29
N GLY A 178 -0.81 2.00 1.46
CA GLY A 178 -0.49 2.33 0.07
C GLY A 178 0.72 3.25 -0.07
N ILE A 179 0.81 4.30 0.76
CA ILE A 179 1.99 5.19 0.85
C ILE A 179 3.25 4.40 1.23
N SER A 180 3.15 3.44 2.14
CA SER A 180 4.29 2.59 2.51
C SER A 180 4.79 1.73 1.33
N LEU A 181 3.88 1.20 0.51
CA LEU A 181 4.22 0.41 -0.67
C LEU A 181 4.90 1.28 -1.73
N LEU A 182 4.39 2.50 -1.93
CA LEU A 182 4.98 3.48 -2.83
C LEU A 182 6.43 3.78 -2.47
N ARG A 183 6.69 4.12 -1.20
CA ARG A 183 8.03 4.42 -0.70
C ARG A 183 9.01 3.25 -0.86
N GLU A 184 8.51 2.02 -0.76
CA GLU A 184 9.32 0.81 -0.90
C GLU A 184 9.65 0.45 -2.35
N PHE A 185 8.69 0.61 -3.28
CA PHE A 185 8.81 0.09 -4.65
C PHE A 185 8.96 1.14 -5.74
N HIS A 186 9.06 2.43 -5.40
CA HIS A 186 9.16 3.52 -6.37
C HIS A 186 10.31 3.30 -7.39
N HIS A 187 9.91 3.01 -8.63
CA HIS A 187 10.76 3.05 -9.83
C HIS A 187 10.15 4.06 -10.82
N SER A 188 10.99 4.88 -11.43
CA SER A 188 10.64 5.95 -12.37
C SER A 188 9.86 5.41 -13.59
N GLY A 189 8.58 5.75 -13.68
CA GLY A 189 7.68 5.39 -14.79
C GLY A 189 6.75 6.55 -15.18
N LEU A 190 6.26 6.52 -16.43
CA LEU A 190 5.57 7.59 -17.18
C LEU A 190 4.56 8.46 -16.38
N ASP A 191 4.66 9.76 -16.60
CA ASP A 191 3.91 10.81 -15.91
C ASP A 191 2.44 10.91 -16.36
N SER A 192 1.49 10.40 -15.56
CA SER A 192 0.07 10.78 -15.64
C SER A 192 -0.28 11.88 -14.62
N GLY A 193 -0.78 13.04 -15.04
CA GLY A 193 -1.12 14.14 -14.11
C GLY A 193 -2.23 13.75 -13.11
N ILE A 194 -2.25 14.39 -11.93
CA ILE A 194 -3.39 14.27 -11.00
C ILE A 194 -4.52 15.17 -11.51
N PRO A 195 -5.79 14.74 -11.50
CA PRO A 195 -6.89 15.61 -11.91
C PRO A 195 -6.97 16.86 -11.03
N LEU A 196 -6.66 18.04 -11.60
CA LEU A 196 -6.52 19.31 -10.86
C LEU A 196 -7.77 19.73 -10.09
N LYS A 197 -8.95 19.31 -10.55
CA LYS A 197 -10.22 19.60 -9.85
C LYS A 197 -10.37 18.90 -8.50
N LEU A 198 -9.56 17.88 -8.24
CA LEU A 198 -9.57 17.13 -6.98
C LEU A 198 -8.52 17.65 -5.99
N LEU A 199 -7.69 18.61 -6.42
CA LEU A 199 -6.66 19.22 -5.61
C LEU A 199 -7.12 20.61 -5.16
N TRP A 200 -6.72 20.96 -3.94
CA TRP A 200 -6.96 22.23 -3.29
C TRP A 200 -5.65 22.81 -2.78
#